data_AF-A0A1L3ST18-F1
#
_entry.id   AF-A0A1L3ST18-F1
#
_cell.length_a   1.000
_cell.length_b   1.000
_cell.length_c   1.000
_cell.angle_alpha   90.00
_cell.angle_beta   90.00
_cell.angle_gamma   90.00
#
_symmetry.space_group_name_H-M   'P 1'
#
loop_
_entity.id
_entity.type
_entity.pdbx_description
1 polymer ?
#
loop_
_entity_poly.entity_id
_entity_poly.type
_entity_poly.pdbx_seq_one_letter_code
_entity_poly.pdbx_strand_id
1 'polypeptide(L)'
;MTTPPLTRAIGATERTLRDLLDSRLATAGLSFPEWTVLVFLQSGAPMPVPGLLAQLAAGRIAAGAEANSLLARMAAAGLLAVRGEERSETVRLTARGLETARPLLDEVGAITRGLEEGLDAADLAATRRTLAAIAHRAADLLAPV
;
A
#
# COMPACT_ATOMS: atom_id res chain seq x y z
N MET A 1 27.40 -20.35 12.75
CA MET A 1 26.80 -19.45 11.74
C MET A 1 26.23 -18.25 12.47
N THR A 2 26.58 -17.03 12.09
CA THR A 2 26.04 -15.81 12.70
C THR A 2 24.66 -15.51 12.12
N THR A 3 23.66 -15.33 13.00
CA THR A 3 22.33 -14.89 12.57
C THR A 3 22.45 -13.49 11.97
N PRO A 4 21.94 -13.24 10.74
CA PRO A 4 21.99 -11.91 10.14
C PRO A 4 21.22 -10.90 11.01
N PRO A 5 21.61 -9.61 11.01
CA PRO A 5 20.85 -8.58 11.70
C PRO A 5 19.38 -8.59 11.24
N LEU A 6 18.46 -8.39 12.18
CA LEU A 6 17.02 -8.40 11.93
C LEU A 6 16.62 -7.43 10.80
N THR A 7 17.29 -6.28 10.68
CA THR A 7 17.07 -5.32 9.58
C THR A 7 17.34 -5.90 8.19
N ARG A 8 18.34 -6.79 8.05
CA ARG A 8 18.60 -7.49 6.79
C ARG A 8 17.53 -8.53 6.47
N ALA A 9 17.06 -9.26 7.49
CA ALA A 9 15.96 -10.21 7.34
C ALA A 9 14.68 -9.48 6.92
N ILE A 10 14.31 -8.38 7.59
CA ILE A 10 13.16 -7.53 7.23
C ILE A 10 13.25 -7.08 5.77
N GLY A 11 14.39 -6.53 5.35
CA GLY A 11 14.56 -6.06 3.98
C GLY A 11 14.48 -7.19 2.95
N ALA A 12 15.01 -8.38 3.25
CA ALA A 12 14.90 -9.53 2.35
C ALA A 12 13.46 -10.03 2.24
N THR A 13 12.74 -10.12 3.36
CA THR A 13 11.32 -10.49 3.39
C THR A 13 10.48 -9.47 2.62
N GLU A 14 10.66 -8.18 2.87
CA GLU A 14 9.91 -7.11 2.18
C GLU A 14 10.09 -7.19 0.67
N ARG A 15 11.34 -7.32 0.17
CA ARG A 15 11.59 -7.46 -1.27
C ARG A 15 10.96 -8.71 -1.87
N THR A 16 11.02 -9.83 -1.16
CA THR A 16 10.40 -11.07 -1.64
C THR A 16 8.88 -10.95 -1.72
N LEU A 17 8.25 -10.29 -0.74
CA LEU A 17 6.81 -10.02 -0.75
C LEU A 17 6.42 -8.97 -1.81
N ARG A 18 7.27 -7.97 -2.03
CA ARG A 18 7.16 -6.98 -3.11
C ARG A 18 7.19 -7.66 -4.47
N ASP A 19 8.17 -8.53 -4.72
CA ASP A 19 8.30 -9.29 -5.97
C ASP A 19 7.08 -10.19 -6.21
N LEU A 20 6.60 -10.86 -5.15
CA LEU A 20 5.39 -11.66 -5.21
C LEU A 20 4.18 -10.80 -5.58
N LEU A 21 4.00 -9.65 -4.94
CA LEU A 21 2.91 -8.72 -5.27
C LEU A 21 3.04 -8.24 -6.72
N ASP A 22 4.21 -7.78 -7.14
CA ASP A 22 4.46 -7.28 -8.50
C ASP A 22 4.14 -8.33 -9.57
N SER A 23 4.42 -9.62 -9.32
CA SER A 23 4.02 -10.70 -10.24
C SER A 23 2.51 -10.77 -10.48
N ARG A 24 1.70 -10.45 -9.46
CA ARG A 24 0.23 -10.41 -9.53
C ARG A 24 -0.26 -9.15 -10.19
N LEU A 25 0.33 -8.02 -9.83
CA LEU A 25 0.00 -6.72 -10.43
C LEU A 25 0.29 -6.71 -11.93
N ALA A 26 1.41 -7.28 -12.36
CA ALA A 26 1.77 -7.38 -13.78
C ALA A 26 0.73 -8.18 -14.59
N THR A 27 0.18 -9.26 -14.01
CA THR A 27 -0.89 -10.05 -14.65
C THR A 27 -2.18 -9.24 -14.80
N ALA A 28 -2.46 -8.34 -13.86
CA ALA A 28 -3.60 -7.41 -13.90
C ALA A 28 -3.33 -6.11 -14.68
N GLY A 29 -2.12 -5.92 -15.22
CA GLY A 29 -1.74 -4.67 -15.90
C GLY A 29 -1.67 -3.46 -14.98
N LEU A 30 -1.47 -3.66 -13.67
CA LEU A 30 -1.37 -2.61 -12.66
C LEU A 30 0.08 -2.43 -12.21
N SER A 31 0.42 -1.20 -11.85
CA SER A 31 1.65 -0.87 -11.13
C SER A 31 1.42 -0.86 -9.62
N PHE A 32 2.50 -0.90 -8.84
CA PHE A 32 2.40 -0.78 -7.37
C PHE A 32 1.69 0.49 -6.90
N PRO A 33 2.02 1.69 -7.41
CA PRO A 33 1.36 2.90 -6.93
C PRO A 33 -0.14 2.90 -7.23
N GLU A 34 -0.54 2.38 -8.39
CA GLU A 34 -1.96 2.24 -8.75
C GLU A 34 -2.67 1.27 -7.80
N TRP A 35 -2.06 0.12 -7.53
CA TRP A 35 -2.57 -0.84 -6.54
C TRP A 35 -2.77 -0.21 -5.15
N THR A 36 -1.80 0.57 -4.67
CA THR A 36 -1.91 1.21 -3.35
C THR A 36 -3.06 2.22 -3.30
N VAL A 37 -3.29 2.98 -4.37
CA VAL A 37 -4.46 3.86 -4.47
C VAL A 37 -5.76 3.06 -4.40
N LEU A 38 -5.84 1.92 -5.10
CA LEU A 38 -7.02 1.04 -5.03
C LEU A 38 -7.27 0.54 -3.60
N VAL A 39 -6.21 0.11 -2.89
CA VAL A 39 -6.28 -0.36 -1.50
C VAL A 39 -6.75 0.75 -0.55
N PHE A 40 -6.23 1.98 -0.68
CA PHE A 40 -6.63 3.10 0.17
C PHE A 40 -8.09 3.52 -0.05
N LEU A 41 -8.61 3.34 -1.27
CA LEU A 41 -9.98 3.73 -1.63
C LEU A 41 -10.97 2.54 -1.64
N GLN A 42 -10.55 1.34 -1.23
CA GLN A 42 -11.37 0.11 -1.32
C GLN A 42 -12.67 0.16 -0.51
N SER A 43 -12.75 1.02 0.52
CA SER A 43 -13.99 1.22 1.29
C SER A 43 -15.10 1.86 0.45
N GLY A 44 -14.78 2.44 -0.71
CA GLY A 44 -15.70 3.17 -1.58
C GLY A 44 -16.06 4.57 -1.06
N ALA A 45 -15.67 4.92 0.17
CA ALA A 45 -15.91 6.23 0.73
C ALA A 45 -15.06 7.29 0.00
N PRO A 46 -15.62 8.47 -0.33
CA PRO A 46 -14.84 9.58 -0.84
C PRO A 46 -13.75 10.00 0.15
N MET A 47 -12.52 10.13 -0.34
CA MET A 47 -11.38 10.60 0.43
C MET A 47 -10.94 11.98 -0.10
N PRO A 48 -10.60 12.96 0.75
CA PRO A 48 -9.99 14.21 0.29
C PRO A 48 -8.68 13.92 -0.46
N VAL A 49 -8.48 14.52 -1.64
CA VAL A 49 -7.27 14.33 -2.44
C VAL A 49 -5.99 14.67 -1.64
N PRO A 50 -5.91 15.77 -0.87
CA PRO A 50 -4.74 16.03 -0.03
C PRO A 50 -4.44 14.92 0.99
N GLY A 51 -5.48 14.27 1.52
CA GLY A 51 -5.34 13.14 2.44
C GLY A 51 -4.74 11.92 1.74
N LEU A 52 -5.20 11.59 0.53
CA LEU A 52 -4.64 10.51 -0.26
C LEU A 52 -3.17 10.76 -0.63
N LEU A 53 -2.85 11.97 -1.08
CA LEU A 53 -1.48 12.37 -1.41
C LEU A 53 -0.54 12.26 -0.19
N ALA A 54 -1.02 12.67 0.99
CA ALA A 54 -0.26 12.52 2.23
C ALA A 54 -0.02 11.04 2.58
N GLN A 55 -1.01 10.17 2.39
CA GLN A 55 -0.84 8.72 2.61
C GLN A 55 0.16 8.09 1.63
N LEU A 56 0.12 8.46 0.35
CA LEU A 56 1.09 8.00 -0.65
C LEU A 56 2.52 8.44 -0.31
N ALA A 57 2.69 9.69 0.13
CA ALA A 57 4.00 10.20 0.54
C ALA A 57 4.51 9.51 1.81
N ALA A 58 3.66 9.34 2.83
CA ALA A 58 4.01 8.66 4.07
C ALA A 58 4.39 7.18 3.84
N GLY A 59 3.69 6.51 2.92
CA GLY A 59 4.03 5.16 2.47
C GLY A 59 5.25 5.07 1.54
N ARG A 60 5.88 6.21 1.19
CA ARG A 60 6.97 6.31 0.21
C ARG A 60 6.62 5.67 -1.14
N ILE A 61 5.38 5.85 -1.57
CA ILE A 61 4.82 5.26 -2.79
C ILE A 61 4.98 6.21 -3.97
N ALA A 62 4.56 7.46 -3.78
CA ALA A 62 4.67 8.55 -4.75
C ALA A 62 4.50 9.89 -4.00
N ALA A 63 5.11 10.97 -4.48
CA ALA A 63 4.97 12.29 -3.87
C ALA A 63 4.93 13.42 -4.92
N GLY A 64 4.38 14.57 -4.54
CA GLY A 64 4.37 15.78 -5.37
C GLY A 64 3.76 15.56 -6.76
N ALA A 65 4.48 15.95 -7.80
CA ALA A 65 4.03 15.86 -9.19
C ALA A 65 3.77 14.42 -9.66
N GLU A 66 4.53 13.44 -9.14
CA GLU A 66 4.36 12.02 -9.48
C GLU A 66 3.01 11.49 -8.98
N ALA A 67 2.67 11.79 -7.72
CA ALA A 67 1.42 11.36 -7.12
C ALA A 67 0.20 12.00 -7.82
N ASN A 68 0.28 13.29 -8.16
CA ASN A 68 -0.76 13.94 -8.95
C ASN A 68 -0.92 13.31 -10.34
N SER A 69 0.20 13.02 -11.00
CA SER A 69 0.20 12.36 -12.32
C SER A 69 -0.40 10.95 -12.26
N LEU A 70 -0.12 10.21 -11.18
CA LEU A 70 -0.72 8.91 -10.92
C LEU A 70 -2.24 9.00 -10.82
N LEU A 71 -2.77 9.90 -9.98
CA LEU A 71 -4.22 10.06 -9.83
C LEU A 71 -4.89 10.50 -11.14
N ALA A 72 -4.25 11.43 -11.87
CA ALA A 72 -4.74 11.87 -13.18
C ALA A 72 -4.81 10.73 -14.20
N ARG A 73 -3.78 9.87 -14.27
CA ARG A 73 -3.79 8.68 -15.14
C ARG A 73 -4.89 7.71 -14.77
N MET A 74 -5.06 7.40 -13.48
CA MET A 74 -6.10 6.48 -13.02
C MET A 74 -7.51 7.04 -13.24
N ALA A 75 -7.70 8.37 -13.09
CA ALA A 75 -8.94 9.04 -13.43
C ALA A 75 -9.23 8.98 -14.94
N ALA A 76 -8.21 9.24 -15.78
CA ALA A 76 -8.33 9.13 -17.24
C ALA A 76 -8.65 7.68 -17.71
N ALA A 77 -8.12 6.67 -17.00
CA ALA A 77 -8.48 5.26 -17.21
C ALA A 77 -9.89 4.89 -16.71
N GLY A 78 -10.59 5.83 -16.07
CA GLY A 78 -11.92 5.63 -15.52
C GLY A 78 -11.96 4.79 -14.24
N LEU A 79 -10.83 4.62 -13.55
CA LEU A 79 -10.75 3.89 -12.28
C LEU A 79 -11.13 4.77 -11.09
N LEU A 80 -10.85 6.07 -11.19
CA LEU A 80 -11.15 7.06 -10.15
C LEU A 80 -12.21 8.05 -10.63
N ALA A 81 -13.10 8.42 -9.71
CA ALA A 81 -13.95 9.58 -9.86
C ALA A 81 -13.43 10.66 -8.90
N VAL A 82 -13.07 11.80 -9.48
CA VAL A 82 -12.64 12.99 -8.75
C VAL A 82 -13.77 14.02 -8.83
N ARG A 83 -14.14 14.60 -7.69
CA ARG A 83 -15.26 15.55 -7.57
C ARG A 83 -14.95 16.68 -6.60
N GLY A 84 -15.41 17.88 -6.91
CA GLY A 84 -15.28 19.07 -6.07
C GLY A 84 -14.50 20.18 -6.77
N GLU A 85 -14.25 21.25 -6.04
CA GLU A 85 -13.32 22.31 -6.45
C GLU A 85 -11.93 22.01 -5.88
N GLU A 86 -10.89 22.68 -6.38
CA GLU A 86 -9.48 22.39 -6.08
C GLU A 86 -9.14 22.25 -4.58
N ARG A 87 -9.85 23.00 -3.70
CA ARG A 87 -9.66 22.96 -2.23
C ARG A 87 -10.56 21.97 -1.49
N SER A 88 -11.57 21.41 -2.15
CA SER A 88 -12.56 20.48 -1.58
C SER A 88 -12.64 19.19 -2.40
N GLU A 89 -11.62 18.92 -3.21
CA GLU A 89 -11.60 17.80 -4.13
C GLU A 89 -11.55 16.47 -3.37
N THR A 90 -12.47 15.59 -3.72
CA THR A 90 -12.57 14.24 -3.19
C THR A 90 -12.40 13.23 -4.31
N VAL A 91 -11.78 12.11 -3.98
CA VAL A 91 -11.53 11.00 -4.89
C VAL A 91 -12.13 9.72 -4.31
N ARG A 92 -12.69 8.90 -5.19
CA ARG A 92 -13.18 7.56 -4.87
C ARG A 92 -13.00 6.63 -6.06
N LEU A 93 -13.10 5.33 -5.81
CA LEU A 93 -13.21 4.36 -6.90
C LEU A 93 -14.52 4.55 -7.67
N THR A 94 -14.45 4.38 -8.99
CA THR A 94 -15.62 4.14 -9.83
C THR A 94 -16.10 2.70 -9.68
N ALA A 95 -17.25 2.36 -10.28
CA ALA A 95 -17.67 0.96 -10.39
C ALA A 95 -16.61 0.10 -11.11
N ARG A 96 -16.07 0.59 -12.22
CA ARG A 96 -14.96 -0.04 -12.96
C ARG A 96 -13.71 -0.19 -12.08
N GLY A 97 -13.37 0.83 -11.29
CA GLY A 97 -12.25 0.78 -10.35
C GLY A 97 -12.42 -0.33 -9.31
N LEU A 98 -13.62 -0.47 -8.74
CA LEU A 98 -13.96 -1.54 -7.81
C LEU A 98 -13.93 -2.92 -8.47
N GLU A 99 -14.48 -3.06 -9.67
CA GLU A 99 -14.45 -4.30 -10.45
C GLU A 99 -13.03 -4.72 -10.81
N THR A 100 -12.15 -3.76 -11.12
CA THR A 100 -10.73 -4.01 -11.40
C THR A 100 -9.98 -4.42 -10.13
N ALA A 101 -10.26 -3.77 -8.99
CA ALA A 101 -9.55 -4.01 -7.74
C ALA A 101 -9.94 -5.33 -7.06
N ARG A 102 -11.22 -5.71 -7.10
CA ARG A 102 -11.77 -6.77 -6.25
C ARG A 102 -11.10 -8.15 -6.44
N PRO A 103 -10.93 -8.67 -7.67
CA PRO A 103 -10.28 -9.96 -7.86
C PRO A 103 -8.86 -10.00 -7.27
N LEU A 104 -8.13 -8.90 -7.42
CA LEU A 104 -6.76 -8.77 -6.94
C LEU A 104 -6.69 -8.58 -5.42
N LEU A 105 -7.65 -7.87 -4.81
CA LEU A 105 -7.82 -7.79 -3.35
C LEU A 105 -8.08 -9.17 -2.74
N ASP A 106 -8.96 -9.95 -3.36
CA ASP A 106 -9.27 -11.30 -2.90
C ASP A 106 -8.06 -12.24 -3.04
N GLU A 107 -7.35 -12.18 -4.18
CA GLU A 107 -6.14 -12.97 -4.43
C GLU A 107 -5.01 -12.61 -3.45
N VAL A 108 -4.65 -11.33 -3.32
CA VAL A 108 -3.59 -10.87 -2.42
C VAL A 108 -3.95 -11.18 -0.97
N GLY A 109 -5.22 -11.04 -0.58
CA GLY A 109 -5.71 -11.43 0.73
C GLY A 109 -5.56 -12.94 0.99
N ALA A 110 -5.87 -13.78 -0.01
CA ALA A 110 -5.69 -15.24 0.09
C ALA A 110 -4.22 -15.64 0.19
N ILE A 111 -3.35 -15.06 -0.64
CA ILE A 111 -1.90 -15.30 -0.58
C ILE A 111 -1.35 -14.92 0.80
N THR A 112 -1.71 -13.74 1.31
CA THR A 112 -1.25 -13.26 2.62
C THR A 112 -1.66 -14.22 3.74
N ARG A 113 -2.91 -14.72 3.72
CA ARG A 113 -3.36 -15.73 4.69
C ARG A 113 -2.59 -17.04 4.57
N GLY A 114 -2.35 -17.51 3.33
CA GLY A 114 -1.59 -18.74 3.09
C GLY A 114 -0.12 -18.64 3.51
N LEU A 115 0.49 -17.45 3.43
CA LEU A 115 1.85 -17.21 3.92
C LEU A 115 1.96 -17.28 5.45
N GLU A 116 0.88 -16.95 6.17
CA GLU A 116 0.82 -17.03 7.62
C GLU A 116 0.28 -18.38 8.14
N GLU A 117 -0.26 -19.23 7.26
CA GLU A 117 -0.83 -20.51 7.61
C GLU A 117 0.23 -21.45 8.20
N GLY A 118 -0.08 -22.05 9.36
CA GLY A 118 0.84 -22.94 10.08
C GLY A 118 1.89 -22.22 10.94
N LEU A 119 1.95 -20.89 10.93
CA LEU A 119 2.78 -20.12 11.87
C LEU A 119 2.08 -19.96 13.23
N ASP A 120 2.86 -19.95 14.30
CA ASP A 120 2.33 -19.75 15.65
C ASP A 120 1.79 -18.33 15.87
N ALA A 121 0.60 -18.22 16.48
CA ALA A 121 -0.08 -16.95 16.67
C ALA A 121 0.64 -16.02 17.66
N ALA A 122 1.31 -16.56 18.68
CA ALA A 122 2.10 -15.79 19.62
C ALA A 122 3.39 -15.27 18.96
N ASP A 123 4.01 -16.06 18.08
CA ASP A 123 5.16 -15.62 17.27
C ASP A 123 4.80 -14.51 16.28
N LEU A 124 3.66 -14.63 15.59
CA LEU A 124 3.14 -13.56 14.73
C LEU A 124 2.88 -12.27 15.53
N ALA A 125 2.26 -12.38 16.71
CA ALA A 125 2.01 -11.24 17.58
C ALA A 125 3.31 -10.61 18.10
N ALA A 126 4.30 -11.43 18.50
CA ALA A 126 5.61 -10.97 18.93
C ALA A 126 6.36 -10.25 17.79
N THR A 127 6.29 -10.80 16.58
CA THR A 127 6.87 -10.20 15.37
C THR A 127 6.26 -8.83 15.11
N ARG A 128 4.93 -8.71 15.08
CA ARG A 128 4.24 -7.43 14.87
C ARG A 128 4.62 -6.38 15.93
N ARG A 129 4.64 -6.76 17.21
CA ARG A 129 5.08 -5.86 18.30
C ARG A 129 6.53 -5.41 18.13
N THR A 130 7.41 -6.33 17.76
CA THR A 130 8.84 -6.04 17.57
C THR A 130 9.06 -5.08 16.42
N LEU A 131 8.44 -5.33 15.26
CA LEU A 131 8.52 -4.45 14.11
C LEU A 131 7.97 -3.06 14.41
N ALA A 132 6.83 -2.95 15.10
CA ALA A 132 6.26 -1.67 15.51
C ALA A 132 7.21 -0.89 16.44
N ALA A 133 7.82 -1.57 17.43
CA ALA A 133 8.77 -0.93 18.34
C ALA A 133 10.05 -0.46 17.64
N ILE A 134 10.52 -1.20 16.63
CA ILE A 134 11.67 -0.77 15.80
C ILE A 134 11.29 0.44 14.94
N ALA A 135 10.12 0.41 14.30
CA ALA A 135 9.63 1.51 13.47
C ALA A 135 9.46 2.81 14.28
N HIS A 136 8.92 2.72 15.50
CA HIS A 136 8.76 3.87 16.39
C HIS A 136 10.11 4.49 16.75
N ARG A 137 11.07 3.68 17.21
CA ARG A 137 12.44 4.17 17.52
C ARG A 137 13.13 4.77 16.31
N ALA A 138 12.94 4.19 15.12
CA ALA A 138 13.50 4.75 13.89
C ALA A 138 12.87 6.11 13.52
N ALA A 139 11.57 6.28 13.77
CA ALA A 139 10.89 7.56 13.56
C ALA A 139 11.38 8.64 14.53
N ASP A 140 11.59 8.29 15.80
CA ASP A 140 12.15 9.22 16.81
C ASP A 140 13.53 9.73 16.41
N LEU A 141 14.37 8.87 15.82
CA LEU A 141 15.70 9.25 15.32
C LEU A 141 15.67 10.13 14.06
N LEU A 142 14.56 10.16 13.32
CA LEU A 142 14.38 11.00 12.14
C LEU A 142 13.75 12.36 12.46
N ALA A 143 13.17 12.52 13.65
CA ALA A 143 12.58 13.79 14.07
C ALA A 143 13.70 14.84 14.25
N PRO A 144 13.52 16.08 13.73
CA PRO A 144 14.49 17.14 13.93
C PRO A 144 14.63 17.47 15.43
N VAL A 145 15.87 17.67 15.88
CA VAL A 145 16.23 18.15 17.23
C VAL A 145 15.80 19.59 17.42
#